data_AF-A0A9E3EWB6-F1
#
_entry.id   AF-A0A9E3EWB6-F1
#
_cell.length_a   1.000
_cell.length_b   1.000
_cell.length_c   1.000
_cell.angle_alpha   90.00
_cell.angle_beta   90.00
_cell.angle_gamma   90.00
#
_symmetry.space_group_name_H-M   'P 1'
#
loop_
_entity.id
_entity.type
_entity.pdbx_description
1 polymer ?
#
loop_
_entity_poly.entity_id
_entity_poly.type
_entity_poly.pdbx_seq_one_letter_code
_entity_poly.pdbx_strand_id
1 'polypeptide(L)' 'MRSWFMAGSYPQDYEQGIDSSVTYHEKNSGYLKAKVLQPEGFGTLMQMFKADLYRNKRMSFSALVKSEGV' A
#
# COMPACT_ATOMS: atom_id res chain seq x y z
N MET A 1 -0.17 5.87 -15.56
CA MET A 1 0.46 5.13 -14.43
C MET A 1 -0.63 4.85 -13.42
N ARG A 2 -0.85 3.58 -13.01
CA ARG A 2 -1.70 3.30 -11.84
C ARG A 2 -0.98 3.85 -10.62
N SER A 3 -1.66 4.64 -9.81
CA SER A 3 -1.06 5.32 -8.65
C SER A 3 -0.60 4.33 -7.57
N TRP A 4 -1.26 3.17 -7.50
CA TRP A 4 -0.98 2.10 -6.54
C TRP A 4 -0.92 0.74 -7.23
N PHE A 5 0.05 -0.09 -6.87
CA PHE A 5 0.19 -1.44 -7.42
C PHE A 5 0.93 -2.39 -6.47
N MET A 6 0.74 -3.68 -6.70
CA MET A 6 1.40 -4.75 -5.96
C MET A 6 2.85 -4.91 -6.39
N ALA A 7 3.75 -4.92 -5.41
CA ALA A 7 5.17 -5.23 -5.54
C ALA A 7 5.61 -6.16 -4.39
N GLY A 8 6.90 -6.45 -4.27
CA GLY A 8 7.47 -7.31 -3.23
C GLY A 8 8.14 -8.56 -3.80
N SER A 9 8.58 -9.47 -2.93
CA SER A 9 9.20 -10.74 -3.37
C SER A 9 8.17 -11.76 -3.84
N TYR A 10 6.97 -11.77 -3.24
CA TYR A 10 5.88 -12.68 -3.56
C TYR A 10 4.56 -11.92 -3.73
N PRO A 11 4.48 -10.91 -4.61
CA PRO A 11 3.28 -10.09 -4.78
C PRO A 11 2.04 -10.91 -5.16
N GLN A 12 2.22 -12.06 -5.80
CA GLN A 12 1.16 -12.98 -6.19
C GLN A 12 0.47 -13.65 -5.00
N ASP A 13 1.06 -13.66 -3.81
CA ASP A 13 0.50 -14.26 -2.59
C ASP A 13 -0.38 -13.29 -1.80
N TYR A 14 -0.51 -12.07 -2.31
CA TYR A 14 -1.22 -10.97 -1.67
C TYR A 14 -2.29 -10.40 -2.61
N GLU A 15 -3.27 -9.75 -2.00
CA GLU A 15 -4.27 -8.95 -2.68
C GLU A 15 -4.32 -7.54 -2.08
N GLN A 16 -4.73 -6.58 -2.91
CA GLN A 16 -4.96 -5.20 -2.52
C GLN A 16 -6.35 -4.76 -2.98
N GLY A 17 -6.89 -3.77 -2.28
CA GLY A 17 -8.13 -3.14 -2.68
C GLY A 17 -8.44 -1.91 -1.84
N ILE A 18 -9.69 -1.47 -1.95
CA ILE A 18 -10.25 -0.39 -1.15
C ILE A 18 -11.18 -1.00 -0.11
N ASP A 19 -10.97 -0.63 1.15
CA ASP A 19 -11.87 -0.94 2.26
C ASP A 19 -12.68 0.32 2.59
N SER A 20 -13.99 0.25 2.35
CA SER A 20 -14.93 1.32 2.66
C SER A 20 -15.47 1.26 4.09
N SER A 21 -15.18 0.19 4.85
CA SER A 21 -15.60 0.05 6.23
C SER A 21 -14.65 0.75 7.20
N VAL A 22 -13.36 0.82 6.86
CA VAL A 22 -12.34 1.54 7.60
C VAL A 22 -12.04 2.85 6.87
N THR A 23 -12.47 3.97 7.46
CA THR A 23 -12.27 5.30 6.86
C THR A 23 -11.36 6.18 7.71
N TYR A 24 -10.64 7.08 7.05
CA TYR A 24 -9.85 8.13 7.69
C TYR A 24 -10.17 9.47 7.02
N HIS A 25 -10.67 10.44 7.79
CA HIS A 25 -11.21 11.71 7.27
C HIS A 25 -12.16 11.50 6.08
N GLU A 26 -13.16 10.63 6.25
CA GLU A 26 -14.21 10.35 5.26
C GLU A 26 -13.69 9.74 3.94
N LYS A 27 -12.42 9.32 3.89
CA LYS A 27 -11.83 8.60 2.76
C LYS A 27 -11.69 7.13 3.10
N ASN A 28 -12.06 6.28 2.14
CA ASN A 28 -11.84 4.85 2.23
C ASN A 28 -10.34 4.55 2.35
N SER A 29 -10.01 3.48 3.07
CA SER A 29 -8.63 3.03 3.25
C SER A 29 -8.23 2.07 2.12
N GLY A 30 -6.95 2.02 1.81
CA GLY A 30 -6.39 0.90 1.05
C GLY A 30 -6.07 -0.26 1.99
N TYR A 31 -6.21 -1.49 1.52
CA TYR A 31 -5.74 -2.67 2.26
C TYR A 31 -4.72 -3.46 1.44
N LEU A 32 -3.88 -4.20 2.17
CA LEU A 32 -2.98 -5.23 1.67
C LEU A 32 -3.19 -6.45 2.57
N LYS A 33 -3.46 -7.60 1.98
CA LYS A 33 -3.76 -8.83 2.73
C LYS A 33 -3.13 -10.04 2.06
N ALA A 34 -2.56 -10.95 2.85
CA ALA A 34 -2.17 -12.26 2.35
C ALA A 34 -3.43 -13.06 1.97
N LYS A 35 -3.45 -13.66 0.78
CA LYS A 35 -4.54 -14.55 0.35
C LYS A 35 -4.19 -16.04 0.49
N VAL A 36 -2.98 -16.32 0.96
CA VAL A 36 -2.48 -17.66 1.29
C VAL A 36 -2.18 -17.75 2.79
N LEU A 37 -2.21 -18.96 3.36
CA LEU A 37 -2.00 -19.18 4.79
C LEU A 37 -0.55 -18.92 5.23
N GLN A 38 0.42 -19.27 4.38
CA GLN A 38 1.85 -19.14 4.66
C GLN A 38 2.54 -18.55 3.43
N PRO A 39 2.62 -17.21 3.32
CA PRO A 39 3.36 -16.56 2.24
C PRO A 39 4.85 -16.90 2.35
N GLU A 40 5.49 -17.24 1.22
CA GLU A 40 6.94 -17.50 1.17
C GLU A 40 7.77 -16.21 1.21
N GLY A 41 7.13 -15.06 1.03
CA GLY A 41 7.75 -13.75 1.01
C GLY A 41 6.79 -12.64 1.40
N PHE A 42 7.05 -11.42 0.95
CA PHE A 42 6.23 -10.25 1.29
C PHE A 42 5.60 -9.62 0.06
N GLY A 43 4.44 -8.99 0.30
CA GLY A 43 3.78 -8.07 -0.62
C GLY A 43 4.00 -6.62 -0.20
N THR A 44 3.93 -5.70 -1.16
CA THR A 44 4.01 -4.25 -0.95
C THR A 44 2.92 -3.57 -1.76
N LEU A 45 2.10 -2.74 -1.11
CA LEU A 45 1.23 -1.79 -1.79
C LEU A 45 2.05 -0.54 -2.11
N MET A 46 2.52 -0.43 -3.36
CA MET A 46 3.50 0.57 -3.76
C MET A 46 2.86 1.71 -4.56
N GLN A 47 3.28 2.95 -4.27
CA GLN A 47 3.00 4.13 -5.08
C GLN A 47 4.29 4.70 -5.68
N MET A 48 4.23 5.06 -6.95
CA MET A 48 5.31 5.75 -7.65
C MET A 48 4.84 7.10 -8.17
N PHE A 49 5.70 8.11 -8.03
CA PHE A 49 5.49 9.46 -8.56
C PHE A 49 6.76 9.96 -9.28
N LYS A 50 6.59 10.91 -10.21
CA LYS A 50 7.72 11.46 -10.98
C LYS A 50 8.62 12.29 -10.08
N ALA A 51 9.87 11.87 -9.91
CA ALA A 51 10.85 12.55 -9.06
C ALA A 51 11.13 14.00 -9.49
N ASP A 52 11.07 14.29 -10.79
CA ASP A 52 11.34 15.63 -11.34
C ASP A 52 10.41 16.72 -10.77
N LEU A 53 9.19 16.35 -10.37
CA LEU A 53 8.22 17.28 -9.77
C LEU A 53 8.61 17.73 -8.35
N TYR A 54 9.63 17.11 -7.76
CA TYR A 54 10.03 17.27 -6.37
C TYR A 54 11.50 17.66 -6.17
N ARG A 55 12.21 18.02 -7.25
CA ARG A 55 13.58 18.54 -7.16
C ARG A 55 13.65 19.78 -6.25
N ASN A 56 14.70 19.87 -5.45
CA ASN A 56 14.96 20.98 -4.52
C ASN A 56 13.85 21.20 -3.47
N LYS A 57 12.99 20.20 -3.23
CA LYS A 57 11.99 20.22 -2.16
C LYS A 57 12.39 19.24 -1.07
N ARG A 58 12.12 19.60 0.19
CA ARG A 58 12.13 18.63 1.28
C ARG A 58 10.79 17.91 1.29
N MET A 59 10.83 16.60 1.13
CA MET A 59 9.63 15.76 1.17
C MET A 59 9.35 15.29 2.59
N SER A 60 8.07 15.25 2.95
CA SER A 60 7.56 14.64 4.17
C SER A 60 6.42 13.71 3.80
N PHE A 61 6.48 12.47 4.27
CA PHE A 61 5.44 11.47 4.05
C PHE A 61 4.83 11.10 5.40
N SER A 62 3.50 11.08 5.45
CA SER A 62 2.75 10.67 6.63
C SER A 62 1.65 9.72 6.20
N ALA A 63 1.47 8.65 6.97
CA ALA A 63 0.41 7.67 6.76
C ALA A 63 -0.12 7.19 8.11
N LEU A 64 -1.40 6.82 8.14
CA LEU A 64 -1.98 6.05 9.23
C LEU A 64 -2.02 4.58 8.79
N VAL A 65 -1.50 3.68 9.63
CA VAL A 65 -1.46 2.25 9.34
C VAL A 65 -2.16 1.51 10.48
N LYS A 66 -3.07 0.61 10.12
CA LYS A 66 -3.69 -0.36 11.03
C LYS A 66 -3.27 -1.75 10.60
N SER A 67 -3.02 -2.63 11.56
CA SER A 67 -2.72 -4.02 11.32
C SER A 67 -3.60 -4.94 12.16
N GLU A 68 -3.73 -6.18 11.73
CA GLU A 68 -4.48 -7.24 12.40
C GLU A 68 -3.76 -8.57 12.18
N GLY A 69 -3.58 -9.36 13.25
CA GLY A 69 -2.95 -10.67 13.17
C GLY A 69 -1.47 -10.67 12.78
N VAL A 70 -0.71 -9.67 13.24
CA VAL A 70 0.75 -9.55 13.09
C VAL A 70 1.46 -9.75 14.41
#